data_AF-A0A355USC2-F1
#
_entry.id   AF-A0A355USC2-F1
#
_cell.length_a   1.000
_cell.length_b   1.000
_cell.length_c   1.000
_cell.angle_alpha   90.00
_cell.angle_beta   90.00
_cell.angle_gamma   90.00
#
_symmetry.space_group_name_H-M   'P 1'
#
loop_
_entity.id
_entity.type
_entity.pdbx_description
1 polymer ?
#
loop_
_entity_poly.entity_id
_entity_poly.type
_entity_poly.pdbx_seq_one_letter_code
_entity_poly.pdbx_strand_id
1 'polypeptide(L)' 'MPEKKGDMSVREAGKLGGNKVKQEYGAEFYSQIGKKGGETVSKNREHMREIGQKGGQRVRQLISEGKKAAEKK' A
#
# COMPACT_ATOMS: atom_id res chain seq x y z
N MET A 1 36.25 28.00 12.70
CA MET A 1 35.18 27.23 13.37
C MET A 1 34.69 26.19 12.37
N PRO A 2 34.66 24.89 12.68
CA PRO A 2 34.18 23.88 11.73
C PRO A 2 32.65 23.92 11.65
N GLU A 3 32.13 23.99 10.43
CA GLU A 3 30.71 24.11 10.11
C GLU A 3 29.94 22.86 10.57
N LYS A 4 28.84 23.07 11.31
CA LYS A 4 27.93 22.00 11.72
C LYS A 4 27.27 21.42 10.46
N LYS A 5 27.69 20.22 10.04
CA LYS A 5 26.94 19.38 9.10
C LYS A 5 25.50 19.28 9.61
N GLY A 6 24.55 19.79 8.83
CA GLY A 6 23.15 19.85 9.21
C GLY A 6 22.62 18.47 9.63
N ASP A 7 22.08 18.40 10.84
CA ASP A 7 21.37 17.24 11.38
C ASP A 7 20.12 16.97 10.54
N MET A 8 20.25 16.13 9.51
CA MET A 8 19.11 15.64 8.75
C MET A 8 18.32 14.67 9.64
N SER A 9 17.01 14.90 9.76
CA SER A 9 16.14 13.99 10.52
C SER A 9 16.08 12.61 9.87
N VAL A 10 15.89 11.55 10.67
CA VAL A 10 15.67 10.17 10.18
C VAL A 10 14.55 10.11 9.14
N ARG A 11 13.50 10.92 9.34
CA ARG A 11 12.37 11.01 8.42
C ARG A 11 12.77 11.63 7.08
N GLU A 12 13.62 12.66 7.11
CA GLU A 12 14.12 13.34 5.92
C GLU A 12 15.08 12.45 5.15
N ALA A 13 15.98 11.76 5.84
CA ALA A 13 16.87 10.77 5.26
C ALA A 13 16.08 9.65 4.55
N GLY A 14 15.01 9.14 5.18
CA GLY A 14 14.13 8.14 4.58
C GLY A 14 13.41 8.65 3.31
N LYS A 15 12.90 9.88 3.35
CA LYS A 15 12.25 10.50 2.17
C LYS A 15 13.24 10.71 1.03
N LEU A 16 14.45 11.21 1.34
CA LEU A 16 15.49 11.44 0.35
C LEU A 16 15.95 10.13 -0.29
N GLY A 17 16.17 9.08 0.51
CA GLY A 17 16.50 7.75 0.03
C GLY A 17 15.42 7.17 -0.90
N GLY A 18 14.15 7.27 -0.51
CA GLY A 18 13.03 6.83 -1.35
C GLY A 18 12.94 7.58 -2.68
N ASN A 19 13.14 8.90 -2.65
CA ASN A 19 13.16 9.72 -3.87
C ASN A 19 14.31 9.34 -4.80
N LYS A 20 15.51 9.10 -4.25
CA LYS A 20 16.67 8.67 -5.03
C LYS A 20 16.41 7.34 -5.74
N VAL A 21 15.91 6.35 -5.01
CA VAL A 21 15.55 5.03 -5.58
C VAL A 21 14.48 5.19 -6.66
N LYS A 22 13.47 6.03 -6.45
CA LYS A 22 12.43 6.30 -7.45
C LYS A 22 13.00 6.94 -8.72
N GLN A 23 13.95 7.87 -8.59
CA GLN A 23 14.61 8.50 -9.74
C GLN A 23 15.51 7.52 -10.50
N GLU A 24 16.20 6.63 -9.79
CA GLU A 24 17.15 5.68 -10.39
C GLU A 24 16.44 4.52 -11.10
N TYR A 25 15.38 3.97 -10.51
CA TYR A 25 14.75 2.74 -10.99
C TYR A 25 13.36 2.92 -11.61
N GLY A 26 12.72 4.07 -11.41
CA GLY A 26 11.45 4.42 -12.05
C GLY A 26 10.27 3.52 -11.65
N ALA A 27 9.20 3.58 -12.45
CA ALA A 27 7.93 2.89 -12.17
C ALA A 27 8.00 1.37 -12.34
N GLU A 28 8.78 0.88 -13.32
CA GLU A 28 8.89 -0.54 -13.62
C GLU A 28 9.44 -1.35 -12.45
N PHE A 29 10.37 -0.78 -11.69
CA PHE A 29 10.93 -1.41 -10.50
C PHE A 29 9.87 -1.68 -9.43
N TYR A 30 9.02 -0.70 -9.13
CA TYR A 30 7.92 -0.88 -8.19
C TYR A 30 6.87 -1.87 -8.71
N SER A 31 6.60 -1.87 -10.02
CA SER A 31 5.73 -2.87 -10.66
C SER A 31 6.28 -4.29 -10.49
N GLN A 32 7.58 -4.50 -10.70
CA GLN A 32 8.22 -5.80 -10.49
C GLN A 32 8.18 -6.25 -9.02
N ILE A 33 8.43 -5.33 -8.07
CA ILE A 33 8.31 -5.61 -6.64
C ILE A 33 6.88 -6.01 -6.28
N GLY A 34 5.89 -5.26 -6.75
CA GLY A 34 4.48 -5.56 -6.55
C GLY A 34 4.09 -6.92 -7.12
N LYS A 35 4.54 -7.23 -8.34
CA LYS A 35 4.32 -8.53 -8.99
C LYS A 35 4.92 -9.67 -8.16
N LYS A 36 6.18 -9.56 -7.73
CA LYS A 36 6.85 -10.57 -6.92
C LYS A 36 6.17 -10.80 -5.56
N GLY A 37 5.69 -9.73 -4.93
CA GLY A 37 4.89 -9.82 -3.71
C GLY A 37 3.57 -10.55 -3.96
N GLY A 38 2.86 -10.18 -5.03
CA GLY A 38 1.63 -10.85 -5.47
C GLY A 38 1.81 -12.33 -5.76
N GLU A 39 2.88 -12.71 -6.47
CA GLU A 39 3.22 -14.12 -6.77
C GLU A 39 3.54 -14.94 -5.52
N THR A 40 4.08 -14.29 -4.48
CA THR A 40 4.36 -14.95 -3.21
C THR A 40 3.07 -15.20 -2.42
N VAL A 41 2.20 -14.18 -2.35
CA VAL A 41 0.93 -14.25 -1.64
C VAL A 41 -0.07 -15.18 -2.33
N SER A 42 -0.08 -15.20 -3.67
CA SER A 42 -1.02 -16.00 -4.45
C SER A 42 -0.84 -17.51 -4.29
N LYS A 43 0.36 -17.97 -3.88
CA LYS A 43 0.63 -19.37 -3.56
C LYS A 43 -0.13 -19.85 -2.32
N ASN A 44 -0.53 -18.95 -1.43
CA ASN A 44 -1.32 -19.29 -0.26
C ASN A 44 -2.82 -19.22 -0.57
N ARG A 45 -3.39 -20.37 -0.92
CA ARG A 45 -4.82 -20.51 -1.27
C ARG A 45 -5.76 -20.13 -0.12
N GLU A 46 -5.39 -20.43 1.13
CA GLU A 46 -6.19 -20.09 2.30
C GLU A 46 -6.23 -18.58 2.53
N HIS A 47 -5.08 -17.93 2.44
CA HIS A 47 -4.97 -16.47 2.53
C HIS A 47 -5.76 -15.78 1.42
N MET A 48 -5.65 -16.24 0.17
CA MET A 48 -6.43 -15.69 -0.95
C MET A 48 -7.94 -15.85 -0.73
N ARG A 49 -8.38 -16.99 -0.17
CA ARG A 49 -9.78 -17.21 0.16
C ARG A 49 -10.25 -16.25 1.25
N GLU A 50 -9.44 -16.05 2.29
CA GLU A 50 -9.76 -15.14 3.40
C GLU A 50 -9.88 -13.69 2.92
N ILE A 51 -8.91 -13.18 2.14
CA ILE A 51 -8.97 -11.81 1.61
C ILE A 51 -10.17 -11.61 0.68
N GLY A 52 -10.51 -12.61 -0.14
CA GLY A 52 -11.68 -12.57 -1.02
C GLY A 52 -12.99 -12.54 -0.22
N GLN A 53 -13.09 -13.36 0.84
CA GLN A 53 -14.23 -13.35 1.75
C GLN A 53 -14.38 -12.01 2.49
N LYS A 54 -13.28 -11.46 3.00
CA LYS A 54 -13.26 -10.13 3.66
C LYS A 54 -13.72 -9.03 2.71
N GLY A 55 -13.20 -9.02 1.48
CA GLY A 55 -13.61 -8.08 0.43
C GLY A 55 -15.11 -8.17 0.11
N GLY A 56 -15.62 -9.37 -0.12
CA GLY A 56 -17.04 -9.59 -0.39
C GLY A 56 -17.96 -9.21 0.78
N GLN A 57 -17.52 -9.43 2.03
CA GLN A 57 -18.23 -8.97 3.21
C GLN A 57 -18.28 -7.43 3.27
N ARG A 58 -17.17 -6.75 2.99
CA ARG A 58 -17.13 -5.29 2.97
C ARG A 58 -18.07 -4.69 1.91
N VAL A 59 -18.09 -5.26 0.71
CA VAL A 59 -19.01 -4.84 -0.36
C VAL A 59 -20.47 -5.01 0.07
N ARG A 60 -20.83 -6.18 0.63
CA ARG A 60 -22.17 -6.42 1.15
C ARG A 60 -22.58 -5.43 2.25
N GLN A 61 -21.67 -5.11 3.16
CA GLN A 61 -21.90 -4.13 4.21
C GLN A 61 -22.17 -2.74 3.61
N LEU A 62 -21.32 -2.27 2.68
CA LEU A 62 -21.49 -0.97 2.02
C LEU A 62 -22.81 -0.87 1.27
N ILE A 63 -23.24 -1.94 0.59
CA ILE A 63 -24.54 -1.98 -0.09
C ILE A 63 -25.69 -1.89 0.92
N SER A 64 -25.61 -2.61 2.04
CA SER A 64 -26.62 -2.57 3.10
C SER A 64 -26.71 -1.18 3.74
N GLU A 65 -25.56 -0.56 4.03
CA GLU A 65 -25.45 0.80 4.54
C GLU A 65 -26.07 1.81 3.55
N GLY A 66 -25.76 1.69 2.26
CA GLY A 66 -26.31 2.53 1.20
C GLY A 66 -27.83 2.41 1.07
N LYS A 67 -28.38 1.19 1.12
CA LYS A 67 -29.83 0.95 1.10
C LYS A 67 -30.53 1.58 2.32
N LYS A 68 -29.98 1.37 3.52
CA LYS A 68 -30.50 1.97 4.75
C LYS A 68 -30.44 3.50 4.74
N ALA A 69 -29.39 4.07 4.15
CA ALA A 69 -29.26 5.52 4.00
C ALA A 69 -30.28 6.09 3.00
N ALA A 70 -30.65 5.32 1.97
CA ALA A 70 -31.68 5.70 1.01
C ALA A 70 -33.11 5.61 1.57
N GLU A 71 -33.41 4.64 2.44
CA GLU A 71 -34.73 4.51 3.09
C GLU A 71 -34.96 5.52 4.23
N LYS A 72 -33.89 6.06 4.83
CA LYS A 72 -33.97 7.07 5.90
C LYS A 72 -34.08 8.51 5.38
N LYS A 73 -34.18 8.69 4.06
CA LYS A 73 -34.22 9.98 3.38
C LYS A 73 -35.59 10.20 2.75
#